data_AF-A0A6P0Z3H4-F1
#
_entry.id   AF-A0A6P0Z3H4-F1
#
_cell.length_a   1.000
_cell.length_b   1.000
_cell.length_c   1.000
_cell.angle_alpha   90.00
_cell.angle_beta   90.00
_cell.angle_gamma   90.00
#
_symmetry.space_group_name_H-M   'P 1'
#
loop_
_entity.id
_entity.type
_entity.pdbx_description
1 polymer ?
#
loop_
_entity_poly.entity_id
_entity_poly.type
_entity_poly.pdbx_seq_one_letter_code
_entity_poly.pdbx_strand_id
1 'polypeptide(L)'
;MDLVLGGKIPYALESDNLCFENFFRGMNSWGLSPKLLEKLLRKEIFGELVAKTVAQMRTVYESYSELEFRKAWYFEIYHRQRFHVGSAGWQLCFGSWPIIPILDRQLLAITAALPVETITKRKAQIELVCTRFPQLAQLPLDRNSFNVEPLLPSKSRQQFARLFNLQSRWRKRQQRLGYERRYYYRIYDINNLGWQGIRQQAEPYRERIEHLFHPEVLNKLLPAPNLPVQSSKDAIVGVSGIKALLGLMLWSKDNF
;
A
#
# COMPACT_ATOMS: atom_id res chain seq x y z
N MET A 1 10.15 -6.31 -0.97
CA MET A 1 10.70 -7.28 0.00
C MET A 1 9.61 -7.97 0.81
N ASP A 2 8.64 -7.23 1.37
CA ASP A 2 7.62 -7.78 2.28
C ASP A 2 6.84 -9.02 1.82
N LEU A 3 6.72 -9.32 0.52
CA LEU A 3 6.03 -10.52 0.02
C LEU A 3 6.89 -11.77 0.00
N VAL A 4 8.10 -11.67 -0.53
CA VAL A 4 9.08 -12.76 -0.40
C VAL A 4 9.35 -13.05 1.08
N LEU A 5 9.14 -12.03 1.89
CA LEU A 5 9.35 -12.05 3.33
C LEU A 5 8.02 -12.06 4.11
N GLY A 6 6.93 -12.68 3.64
CA GLY A 6 5.81 -13.11 4.50
C GLY A 6 5.01 -12.02 5.25
N GLY A 7 5.20 -10.75 4.93
CA GLY A 7 4.67 -9.58 5.63
C GLY A 7 3.44 -8.94 4.99
N LYS A 8 2.81 -9.60 4.03
CA LYS A 8 1.78 -9.02 3.15
C LYS A 8 0.49 -9.84 3.13
N ILE A 9 -0.53 -9.30 2.48
CA ILE A 9 -1.91 -9.81 2.45
C ILE A 9 -2.00 -11.33 2.17
N PRO A 10 -1.25 -11.91 1.21
CA PRO A 10 -1.31 -13.36 0.96
C PRO A 10 -0.90 -14.21 2.17
N TYR A 11 -0.10 -13.65 3.08
CA TYR A 11 0.46 -14.31 4.27
C TYR A 11 -0.13 -13.81 5.59
N ALA A 12 -1.05 -12.85 5.55
CA ALA A 12 -1.60 -12.20 6.74
C ALA A 12 -2.98 -12.74 7.13
N LEU A 13 -3.67 -13.39 6.20
CA LEU A 13 -4.96 -14.03 6.43
C LEU A 13 -4.72 -15.43 7.00
N GLU A 14 -5.42 -15.77 8.08
CA GLU A 14 -5.66 -17.18 8.40
C GLU A 14 -6.24 -17.80 7.12
N SER A 15 -5.60 -18.86 6.63
CA SER A 15 -5.79 -19.46 5.31
C SER A 15 -7.25 -19.61 4.89
N ASP A 16 -8.13 -19.79 5.87
CA ASP A 16 -9.54 -20.11 5.71
C ASP A 16 -10.39 -18.94 5.16
N ASN A 17 -9.84 -17.72 5.11
CA ASN A 17 -10.54 -16.53 4.59
C ASN A 17 -9.90 -15.92 3.32
N LEU A 18 -8.88 -16.56 2.75
CA LEU A 18 -8.25 -16.05 1.54
C LEU A 18 -9.09 -16.41 0.31
N CYS A 19 -9.77 -15.41 -0.24
CA CYS A 19 -10.46 -15.46 -1.52
C CYS A 19 -10.16 -14.19 -2.33
N PHE A 20 -10.54 -14.19 -3.61
CA PHE A 20 -10.36 -13.05 -4.50
C PHE A 20 -10.88 -11.74 -3.89
N GLU A 21 -12.08 -11.73 -3.30
CA GLU A 21 -12.71 -10.52 -2.76
C GLU A 21 -11.92 -9.90 -1.62
N ASN A 22 -11.44 -10.73 -0.69
CA ASN A 22 -10.68 -10.29 0.48
C ASN A 22 -9.27 -9.83 0.07
N PHE A 23 -8.62 -10.60 -0.81
CA PHE A 23 -7.33 -10.24 -1.38
C PHE A 23 -7.41 -8.94 -2.18
N PHE A 24 -8.37 -8.85 -3.12
CA PHE A 24 -8.56 -7.70 -4.00
C PHE A 24 -8.90 -6.45 -3.19
N ARG A 25 -9.73 -6.55 -2.14
CA ARG A 25 -10.02 -5.41 -1.24
C ARG A 25 -8.76 -4.87 -0.58
N GLY A 26 -7.89 -5.75 -0.09
CA GLY A 26 -6.62 -5.35 0.51
C GLY A 26 -5.67 -4.73 -0.52
N MET A 27 -5.54 -5.33 -1.70
CA MET A 27 -4.68 -4.83 -2.77
C MET A 27 -5.16 -3.48 -3.31
N ASN A 28 -6.45 -3.37 -3.63
CA ASN A 28 -7.09 -2.16 -4.16
C ASN A 28 -7.31 -1.06 -3.11
N SER A 29 -6.86 -1.27 -1.86
CA SER A 29 -6.94 -0.24 -0.82
C SER A 29 -6.20 1.06 -1.16
N TRP A 30 -5.20 0.97 -2.05
CA TRP A 30 -4.42 2.10 -2.57
C TRP A 30 -5.09 2.82 -3.76
N GLY A 31 -6.12 2.21 -4.35
CA GLY A 31 -6.89 2.77 -5.45
C GLY A 31 -8.25 3.28 -5.00
N LEU A 32 -9.08 3.66 -5.98
CA LEU A 32 -10.50 3.92 -5.77
C LEU A 32 -11.25 2.58 -5.76
N SER A 33 -12.25 2.44 -4.87
CA SER A 33 -13.03 1.20 -4.83
C SER A 33 -13.90 1.07 -6.11
N PRO A 34 -14.22 -0.15 -6.57
CA PRO A 34 -15.09 -0.33 -7.74
C PRO A 34 -16.42 0.40 -7.60
N LYS A 35 -17.06 0.29 -6.42
CA LYS A 35 -18.31 1.00 -6.10
C LYS A 35 -18.19 2.52 -6.18
N LEU A 36 -17.00 3.08 -5.92
CA LEU A 36 -16.76 4.51 -6.04
C LEU A 36 -16.49 4.89 -7.50
N LEU A 37 -15.73 4.07 -8.23
CA LEU A 37 -15.48 4.26 -9.66
C LEU A 37 -16.77 4.22 -10.47
N GLU A 38 -17.71 3.31 -10.16
CA GLU A 38 -19.04 3.24 -10.78
C GLU A 38 -19.89 4.49 -10.57
N LYS A 39 -19.64 5.24 -9.49
CA LYS A 39 -20.30 6.52 -9.21
C LYS A 39 -19.55 7.71 -9.81
N LEU A 40 -18.23 7.60 -9.91
CA LEU A 40 -17.36 8.66 -10.38
C LEU A 40 -17.32 8.74 -11.91
N LEU A 41 -17.20 7.60 -12.59
CA LEU A 41 -17.11 7.51 -14.04
C LEU A 41 -18.50 7.61 -14.67
N ARG A 42 -18.61 8.38 -15.76
CA ARG A 42 -19.86 8.48 -16.52
C ARG A 42 -20.16 7.18 -17.24
N LYS A 43 -21.32 6.57 -16.96
CA LYS A 43 -21.74 5.31 -17.58
C LYS A 43 -21.96 5.45 -19.08
N GLU A 44 -22.30 6.64 -19.55
CA GLU A 44 -22.53 6.93 -20.98
C GLU A 44 -21.24 6.81 -21.80
N ILE A 45 -20.08 7.02 -21.17
CA ILE A 45 -18.76 6.93 -21.82
C ILE A 45 -18.13 5.57 -21.57
N PHE A 46 -18.16 5.09 -20.33
CA PHE A 46 -17.41 3.91 -19.92
C PHE A 46 -18.25 2.62 -19.86
N GLY A 47 -19.58 2.72 -19.96
CA GLY A 47 -20.48 1.57 -19.87
C GLY A 47 -20.23 0.73 -18.61
N GLU A 48 -19.98 -0.56 -18.82
CA GLU A 48 -19.72 -1.54 -17.76
C GLU A 48 -18.22 -1.78 -17.50
N LEU A 49 -17.34 -0.86 -17.90
CA LEU A 49 -15.88 -1.07 -17.87
C LEU A 49 -15.39 -1.52 -16.49
N VAL A 50 -15.85 -0.90 -15.41
CA VAL A 50 -15.42 -1.25 -14.04
C VAL A 50 -15.73 -2.71 -13.72
N ALA A 51 -16.96 -3.15 -13.97
CA ALA A 51 -17.39 -4.53 -13.69
C ALA A 51 -16.63 -5.53 -14.58
N LYS A 52 -16.48 -5.21 -15.87
CA LYS A 52 -15.71 -6.04 -16.83
C LYS A 52 -14.26 -6.18 -16.43
N THR A 53 -13.59 -5.09 -16.03
CA THR A 53 -12.20 -5.12 -15.57
C THR A 53 -12.04 -5.94 -14.29
N VAL A 54 -12.94 -5.80 -13.32
CA VAL A 54 -12.90 -6.62 -12.09
C VAL A 54 -13.11 -8.10 -12.40
N ALA A 55 -14.04 -8.43 -13.31
CA ALA A 55 -14.26 -9.81 -13.76
C ALA A 55 -13.02 -10.39 -14.47
N GLN A 56 -12.39 -9.62 -15.37
CA GLN A 56 -11.13 -10.03 -16.01
C GLN A 56 -10.01 -10.27 -14.99
N MET A 57 -9.86 -9.37 -14.01
CA MET A 57 -8.88 -9.55 -12.93
C MET A 57 -9.14 -10.82 -12.12
N ARG A 58 -10.41 -11.17 -11.87
CA ARG A 58 -10.78 -12.42 -11.20
C ARG A 58 -10.39 -13.63 -12.04
N THR A 59 -10.73 -13.66 -13.32
CA THR A 59 -10.35 -14.76 -14.22
C THR A 59 -8.83 -14.98 -14.25
N VAL A 60 -8.05 -13.90 -14.30
CA VAL A 60 -6.58 -13.97 -14.23
C VAL A 60 -6.10 -14.46 -12.86
N TYR A 61 -6.73 -14.04 -11.76
CA TYR A 61 -6.40 -14.54 -10.43
C TYR A 61 -6.66 -16.05 -10.31
N GLU A 62 -7.80 -16.52 -10.81
CA GLU A 62 -8.22 -17.91 -10.73
C GLU A 62 -7.37 -18.84 -11.61
N SER A 63 -6.75 -18.33 -12.68
CA SER A 63 -5.96 -19.15 -13.62
C SER A 63 -4.56 -19.55 -13.12
N TYR A 64 -4.06 -18.97 -12.02
CA TYR A 64 -2.66 -19.17 -11.61
C TYR A 64 -2.35 -20.50 -10.95
N SER A 65 -3.26 -21.06 -10.14
CA SER A 65 -3.01 -22.25 -9.30
C SER A 65 -4.31 -22.69 -8.65
N GLU A 66 -4.45 -23.96 -8.26
CA GLU A 66 -5.59 -24.42 -7.45
C GLU A 66 -5.57 -23.88 -6.01
N LEU A 67 -4.37 -23.77 -5.41
CA LEU A 67 -4.21 -23.25 -4.04
C LEU A 67 -4.41 -21.73 -3.98
N GLU A 68 -5.37 -21.25 -3.18
CA GLU A 68 -5.69 -19.82 -3.01
C GLU A 68 -4.49 -18.96 -2.64
N PHE A 69 -3.65 -19.45 -1.73
CA PHE A 69 -2.42 -18.76 -1.35
C PHE A 69 -1.51 -18.47 -2.55
N ARG A 70 -1.33 -19.46 -3.43
CA ARG A 70 -0.49 -19.32 -4.63
C ARG A 70 -1.13 -18.40 -5.65
N LYS A 71 -2.47 -18.44 -5.83
CA LYS A 71 -3.20 -17.48 -6.69
C LYS A 71 -2.90 -16.04 -6.28
N ALA A 72 -3.11 -15.71 -5.00
CA ALA A 72 -2.85 -14.38 -4.45
C ALA A 72 -1.38 -13.97 -4.57
N TRP A 73 -0.46 -14.89 -4.28
CA TRP A 73 0.97 -14.64 -4.36
C TRP A 73 1.42 -14.32 -5.80
N TYR A 74 1.06 -15.16 -6.77
CA TYR A 74 1.37 -14.93 -8.19
C TYR A 74 0.75 -13.64 -8.70
N PHE A 75 -0.54 -13.42 -8.40
CA PHE A 75 -1.23 -12.21 -8.83
C PHE A 75 -0.50 -10.95 -8.35
N GLU A 76 -0.09 -10.90 -7.07
CA GLU A 76 0.59 -9.73 -6.53
C GLU A 76 1.98 -9.52 -7.15
N ILE A 77 2.73 -10.59 -7.43
CA ILE A 77 4.04 -10.50 -8.09
C ILE A 77 3.88 -9.93 -9.51
N TYR A 78 3.02 -10.54 -10.32
CA TYR A 78 2.87 -10.18 -11.73
C TYR A 78 2.28 -8.77 -11.94
N HIS A 79 1.33 -8.35 -11.08
CA HIS A 79 0.55 -7.14 -11.33
C HIS A 79 0.87 -5.98 -10.41
N ARG A 80 1.41 -6.21 -9.21
CA ARG A 80 1.72 -5.12 -8.27
C ARG A 80 3.21 -4.94 -8.09
N GLN A 81 3.92 -5.98 -7.69
CA GLN A 81 5.33 -5.86 -7.31
C GLN A 81 6.22 -5.58 -8.52
N ARG A 82 5.91 -6.16 -9.67
CA ARG A 82 6.59 -5.86 -10.94
C ARG A 82 6.68 -4.36 -11.20
N PHE A 83 5.58 -3.63 -11.05
CA PHE A 83 5.57 -2.19 -11.29
C PHE A 83 6.05 -1.40 -10.07
N HIS A 84 5.61 -1.76 -8.86
CA HIS A 84 5.91 -0.97 -7.67
C HIS A 84 7.38 -1.09 -7.23
N VAL A 85 7.90 -2.31 -7.11
CA VAL A 85 9.29 -2.55 -6.72
C VAL A 85 10.22 -2.42 -7.91
N GLY A 86 9.78 -2.87 -9.10
CA GLY A 86 10.58 -2.77 -10.32
C GLY A 86 10.88 -1.33 -10.72
N SER A 87 9.90 -0.41 -10.65
CA SER A 87 10.15 1.01 -10.94
C SER A 87 11.14 1.65 -9.98
N ALA A 88 11.03 1.36 -8.68
CA ALA A 88 11.99 1.84 -7.69
C ALA A 88 13.40 1.27 -7.94
N GLY A 89 13.51 -0.02 -8.27
CA GLY A 89 14.78 -0.65 -8.65
C GLY A 89 15.40 0.03 -9.86
N TRP A 90 14.62 0.26 -10.92
CA TRP A 90 15.07 0.97 -12.13
C TRP A 90 15.59 2.37 -11.82
N GLN A 91 14.87 3.15 -11.00
CA GLN A 91 15.30 4.49 -10.62
C GLN A 91 16.63 4.49 -9.85
N LEU A 92 16.83 3.51 -8.95
CA LEU A 92 18.07 3.38 -8.19
C LEU A 92 19.27 3.02 -9.07
N CYS A 93 19.06 2.35 -10.20
CA CYS A 93 20.13 2.01 -11.15
C CYS A 93 20.82 3.24 -11.77
N PHE A 94 20.18 4.42 -11.77
CA PHE A 94 20.81 5.64 -12.31
C PHE A 94 21.89 6.24 -11.42
N GLY A 95 21.87 5.93 -10.12
CA GLY A 95 22.86 6.44 -9.15
C GLY A 95 23.61 5.37 -8.38
N SER A 96 23.29 4.09 -8.59
CA SER A 96 23.87 2.97 -7.85
C SER A 96 23.73 1.67 -8.61
N TRP A 97 24.36 0.59 -8.11
CA TRP A 97 24.12 -0.78 -8.58
C TRP A 97 23.28 -1.54 -7.53
N PRO A 98 21.94 -1.41 -7.53
CA PRO A 98 21.13 -1.97 -6.47
C PRO A 98 21.15 -3.51 -6.54
N ILE A 99 21.53 -4.16 -5.44
CA ILE A 99 21.27 -5.59 -5.27
C ILE A 99 19.81 -5.74 -4.86
N ILE A 100 19.03 -6.45 -5.67
CA ILE A 100 17.58 -6.63 -5.47
C ILE A 100 17.29 -8.13 -5.26
N PRO A 101 17.42 -8.65 -4.01
CA PRO A 101 17.26 -10.09 -3.75
C PRO A 101 15.89 -10.66 -4.14
N ILE A 102 14.85 -9.82 -4.16
CA ILE A 102 13.49 -10.21 -4.57
C ILE A 102 13.37 -10.59 -6.05
N LEU A 103 14.38 -10.30 -6.87
CA LEU A 103 14.45 -10.77 -8.26
C LEU A 103 15.17 -12.11 -8.40
N ASP A 104 15.77 -12.63 -7.32
CA ASP A 104 16.44 -13.92 -7.37
C ASP A 104 15.42 -15.06 -7.55
N ARG A 105 15.60 -15.82 -8.64
CA ARG A 105 14.66 -16.88 -9.03
C ARG A 105 14.64 -18.02 -8.02
N GLN A 106 15.80 -18.36 -7.43
CA GLN A 106 15.88 -19.44 -6.46
C GLN A 106 15.17 -19.06 -5.17
N LEU A 107 15.39 -17.84 -4.68
CA LEU A 107 14.70 -17.29 -3.51
C LEU A 107 13.18 -17.25 -3.71
N LEU A 108 12.72 -16.81 -4.88
CA LEU A 108 11.30 -16.82 -5.23
C LEU A 108 10.73 -18.25 -5.25
N ALA A 109 11.44 -19.19 -5.86
CA ALA A 109 11.02 -20.59 -5.94
C ALA A 109 10.95 -21.24 -4.55
N ILE A 110 11.98 -21.03 -3.71
CA ILE A 110 12.01 -21.51 -2.32
C ILE A 110 10.83 -20.92 -1.55
N THR A 111 10.60 -19.61 -1.67
CA THR A 111 9.52 -18.93 -0.95
C THR A 111 8.13 -19.44 -1.36
N ALA A 112 7.93 -19.75 -2.65
CA ALA A 112 6.68 -20.32 -3.16
C ALA A 112 6.45 -21.77 -2.70
N ALA A 113 7.53 -22.48 -2.35
CA ALA A 113 7.49 -23.86 -1.86
C ALA A 113 7.34 -23.96 -0.34
N LEU A 114 7.64 -22.90 0.43
CA LEU A 114 7.49 -22.92 1.89
C LEU A 114 6.01 -23.07 2.30
N PRO A 115 5.71 -23.89 3.32
CA PRO A 115 4.37 -23.93 3.91
C PRO A 115 3.96 -22.55 4.42
N VAL A 116 2.68 -22.19 4.24
CA VAL A 116 2.15 -20.88 4.63
C VAL A 116 2.38 -20.63 6.12
N GLU A 117 2.25 -21.66 6.94
CA GLU A 117 2.42 -21.64 8.39
C GLU A 117 3.84 -21.24 8.82
N THR A 118 4.82 -21.53 7.95
CA THR A 118 6.25 -21.24 8.17
C THR A 118 6.55 -19.76 7.94
N ILE A 119 5.92 -19.14 6.94
CA ILE A 119 6.26 -17.79 6.49
C ILE A 119 5.25 -16.72 6.93
N THR A 120 4.03 -17.12 7.29
CA THR A 120 2.96 -16.27 7.82
C THR A 120 3.45 -15.41 8.97
N LYS A 121 3.03 -14.13 8.99
CA LYS A 121 3.46 -13.14 10.00
C LYS A 121 4.99 -13.05 10.13
N ARG A 122 5.72 -13.38 9.06
CA ARG A 122 7.18 -13.39 9.01
C ARG A 122 7.87 -14.37 9.98
N LYS A 123 7.19 -15.42 10.44
CA LYS A 123 7.72 -16.36 11.46
C LYS A 123 9.13 -16.86 11.13
N ALA A 124 9.33 -17.47 9.96
CA ALA A 124 10.65 -17.98 9.56
C ALA A 124 11.75 -16.91 9.52
N GLN A 125 11.43 -15.67 9.11
CA GLN A 125 12.43 -14.61 9.11
C GLN A 125 12.76 -14.13 10.51
N ILE A 126 11.74 -13.95 11.35
CA ILE A 126 11.93 -13.52 12.73
C ILE A 126 12.81 -14.55 13.43
N GLU A 127 12.50 -15.83 13.28
CA GLU A 127 13.29 -16.92 13.84
C GLU A 127 14.73 -16.91 13.31
N LEU A 128 14.92 -16.78 12.00
CA LEU A 128 16.25 -16.72 11.39
C LEU A 128 17.07 -15.54 11.90
N VAL A 129 16.47 -14.35 12.02
CA VAL A 129 17.15 -13.15 12.51
C VAL A 129 17.48 -13.28 13.99
N CYS A 130 16.54 -13.75 14.81
CA CYS A 130 16.75 -13.94 16.25
C CYS A 130 17.83 -14.99 16.54
N THR A 131 17.88 -16.07 15.76
CA THR A 131 18.84 -17.18 15.98
C THR A 131 20.21 -16.89 15.40
N ARG A 132 20.31 -16.37 14.17
CA ARG A 132 21.59 -16.13 13.49
C ARG A 132 22.22 -14.78 13.82
N PHE A 133 21.41 -13.77 14.14
CA PHE A 133 21.86 -12.40 14.36
C PHE A 133 21.24 -11.79 15.64
N PRO A 134 21.44 -12.40 16.82
CA PRO A 134 20.78 -12.00 18.06
C PRO A 134 21.08 -10.55 18.48
N GLN A 135 22.27 -10.04 18.16
CA GLN A 135 22.66 -8.65 18.45
C GLN A 135 21.85 -7.67 17.59
N LEU A 136 21.64 -7.99 16.30
CA LEU A 136 20.80 -7.20 15.41
C LEU A 136 19.32 -7.25 15.85
N ALA A 137 18.85 -8.43 16.29
CA ALA A 137 17.49 -8.63 16.76
C ALA A 137 17.14 -7.80 18.01
N GLN A 138 18.13 -7.31 18.76
CA GLN A 138 17.97 -6.46 19.95
C GLN A 138 17.86 -4.97 19.62
N LEU A 139 18.18 -4.55 18.41
CA LEU A 139 18.09 -3.15 18.01
C LEU A 139 16.62 -2.72 17.81
N PRO A 140 16.26 -1.46 18.11
CA PRO A 140 14.97 -0.90 17.74
C PRO A 140 14.74 -1.03 16.23
N LEU A 141 13.57 -1.49 15.82
CA LEU A 141 13.22 -1.65 14.41
C LEU A 141 12.28 -0.54 13.95
N ASP A 142 12.59 0.10 12.83
CA ASP A 142 11.60 0.89 12.11
C ASP A 142 10.62 -0.06 11.39
N ARG A 143 9.37 -0.04 11.82
CA ARG A 143 8.27 -0.84 11.25
C ARG A 143 7.25 0.04 10.53
N ASN A 144 7.59 1.30 10.19
CA ASN A 144 6.65 2.33 9.75
C ASN A 144 5.46 2.50 10.73
N SER A 145 5.68 2.18 11.99
CA SER A 145 4.67 2.15 13.04
C SER A 145 5.19 2.83 14.31
N PHE A 146 4.30 3.19 15.23
CA PHE A 146 4.73 3.70 16.54
C PHE A 146 5.43 2.66 17.41
N ASN A 147 5.32 1.37 17.03
CA ASN A 147 6.04 0.29 17.67
C ASN A 147 7.44 0.16 17.04
N VAL A 148 8.44 0.53 17.83
CA VAL A 148 9.87 0.40 17.49
C VAL A 148 10.56 -0.65 18.37
N GLU A 149 9.78 -1.54 18.99
CA GLU A 149 10.34 -2.60 19.83
C GLU A 149 11.19 -3.58 19.00
N PRO A 150 12.28 -4.11 19.58
CA PRO A 150 13.14 -5.11 18.96
C PRO A 150 12.38 -6.43 18.75
N LEU A 151 12.94 -7.31 17.93
CA LEU A 151 12.41 -8.68 17.80
C LEU A 151 12.75 -9.52 19.03
N LEU A 152 13.95 -9.30 19.57
CA LEU A 152 14.47 -9.96 20.76
C LEU A 152 14.77 -8.89 21.84
N PRO A 153 13.78 -8.47 22.64
CA PRO A 153 14.01 -7.46 23.67
C PRO A 153 14.95 -7.98 24.77
N SER A 154 15.88 -7.13 25.21
CA SER A 154 16.72 -7.41 26.38
C SER A 154 15.89 -7.55 27.65
N LYS A 155 16.42 -8.23 28.67
CA LYS A 155 15.73 -8.44 29.95
C LYS A 155 15.30 -7.13 30.62
N SER A 156 16.17 -6.11 30.60
CA SER A 156 15.84 -4.78 31.13
C SER A 156 14.70 -4.13 30.34
N ARG A 157 14.68 -4.27 29.02
CA ARG A 157 13.62 -3.71 28.18
C ARG A 157 12.27 -4.41 28.40
N GLN A 158 12.28 -5.71 28.64
CA GLN A 158 11.07 -6.47 29.03
C GLN A 158 10.47 -5.95 30.33
N GLN A 159 11.30 -5.61 31.32
CA GLN A 159 10.84 -5.02 32.58
C GLN A 159 10.12 -3.67 32.36
N PHE A 160 10.55 -2.89 31.36
CA PHE A 160 9.93 -1.61 31.02
C PHE A 160 8.86 -1.69 29.91
N ALA A 161 8.48 -2.89 29.45
CA ALA A 161 7.53 -3.06 28.33
C ALA A 161 6.20 -2.31 28.55
N ARG A 162 5.73 -2.21 29.80
CA ARG A 162 4.52 -1.45 30.15
C ARG A 162 4.65 0.05 29.86
N LEU A 163 5.81 0.66 30.14
CA LEU A 163 6.07 2.07 29.87
C LEU A 163 6.08 2.35 28.35
N PHE A 164 6.73 1.49 27.57
CA PHE A 164 6.75 1.60 26.11
C PHE A 164 5.35 1.46 25.50
N ASN A 165 4.53 0.56 26.04
CA ASN A 165 3.13 0.43 25.63
C ASN A 165 2.30 1.69 25.93
N LEU A 166 2.49 2.31 27.10
CA LEU A 166 1.86 3.58 27.44
C LEU A 166 2.31 4.70 26.51
N GLN A 167 3.61 4.78 26.22
CA GLN A 167 4.16 5.75 25.26
C GLN A 167 3.55 5.57 23.86
N SER A 168 3.41 4.32 23.38
CA SER A 168 2.77 4.03 22.10
C SER A 168 1.30 4.46 22.06
N ARG A 169 0.54 4.21 23.14
CA ARG A 169 -0.85 4.69 23.27
C ARG A 169 -0.93 6.21 23.27
N TRP A 170 -0.02 6.88 23.97
CA TRP A 170 0.07 8.33 23.99
C TRP A 170 0.38 8.90 22.60
N ARG A 171 1.35 8.32 21.87
CA ARG A 171 1.66 8.71 20.49
C ARG A 171 0.45 8.54 19.55
N LYS A 172 -0.31 7.45 19.68
CA LYS A 172 -1.58 7.27 18.94
C LYS A 172 -2.61 8.33 19.29
N ARG A 173 -2.68 8.76 20.56
CA ARG A 173 -3.56 9.87 20.97
C ARG A 173 -3.10 11.20 20.35
N GLN A 174 -1.80 11.48 20.34
CA GLN A 174 -1.27 12.68 19.67
C GLN A 174 -1.62 12.70 18.18
N GLN A 175 -1.53 11.55 17.50
CA GLN A 175 -1.93 11.44 16.10
C GLN A 175 -3.41 11.79 15.90
N ARG A 176 -4.31 11.31 16.78
CA ARG A 176 -5.74 11.67 16.73
C ARG A 176 -5.99 13.16 16.96
N LEU A 177 -5.07 13.85 17.63
CA LEU A 177 -5.09 15.30 17.81
C LEU A 177 -4.42 16.06 16.64
N GLY A 178 -4.10 15.37 15.54
CA GLY A 178 -3.50 15.96 14.34
C GLY A 178 -1.97 16.02 14.34
N TYR A 179 -1.30 15.51 15.38
CA TYR A 179 0.15 15.52 15.45
C TYR A 179 0.75 14.23 14.89
N GLU A 180 1.19 14.29 13.63
CA GLU A 180 1.85 13.18 12.94
C GLU A 180 3.38 13.36 12.97
N ARG A 181 4.10 12.43 13.63
CA ARG A 181 5.56 12.47 13.72
C ARG A 181 6.26 11.76 12.57
N ARG A 182 5.60 10.79 11.94
CA ARG A 182 6.22 9.95 10.93
C ARG A 182 6.43 10.76 9.67
N TYR A 183 7.69 10.88 9.26
CA TYR A 183 8.10 11.69 8.10
C TYR A 183 7.24 11.39 6.87
N TYR A 184 7.14 10.11 6.48
CA TYR A 184 6.38 9.71 5.29
C TYR A 184 4.91 10.10 5.39
N TYR A 185 4.26 9.92 6.53
CA TYR A 185 2.85 10.30 6.67
C TYR A 185 2.63 11.81 6.52
N ARG A 186 3.56 12.65 6.99
CA ARG A 186 3.49 14.10 6.77
C ARG A 186 3.71 14.47 5.31
N ILE A 187 4.71 13.89 4.65
CA ILE A 187 5.04 14.21 3.25
C ILE A 187 3.97 13.71 2.28
N TYR A 188 3.38 12.56 2.56
CA TYR A 188 2.28 12.01 1.77
C TYR A 188 0.91 12.61 2.15
N ASP A 189 0.78 13.43 3.19
CA ASP A 189 -0.49 14.09 3.46
C ASP A 189 -0.88 15.01 2.30
N ILE A 190 -2.01 14.71 1.65
CA ILE A 190 -2.54 15.47 0.51
C ILE A 190 -2.90 16.91 0.88
N ASN A 191 -3.07 17.19 2.18
CA ASN A 191 -3.40 18.51 2.70
C ASN A 191 -2.17 19.31 3.12
N ASN A 192 -0.95 18.77 3.01
CA ASN A 192 0.26 19.53 3.30
C ASN A 192 0.54 20.60 2.22
N LEU A 193 1.45 21.53 2.52
CA LEU A 193 1.80 22.64 1.62
C LEU A 193 2.27 22.20 0.23
N GLY A 194 3.05 21.11 0.14
CA GLY A 194 3.54 20.60 -1.13
C GLY A 194 2.42 20.08 -2.02
N TRP A 195 1.53 19.25 -1.47
CA TRP A 195 0.37 18.73 -2.19
C TRP A 195 -0.69 19.80 -2.47
N GLN A 196 -0.85 20.80 -1.61
CA GLN A 196 -1.68 21.96 -1.91
C GLN A 196 -1.17 22.70 -3.15
N GLY A 197 0.15 22.91 -3.28
CA GLY A 197 0.75 23.48 -4.48
C GLY A 197 0.48 22.63 -5.73
N ILE A 198 0.60 21.30 -5.64
CA ILE A 198 0.27 20.39 -6.75
C ILE A 198 -1.22 20.49 -7.13
N ARG A 199 -2.12 20.57 -6.14
CA ARG A 199 -3.57 20.74 -6.38
C ARG A 199 -3.87 22.05 -7.08
N GLN A 200 -3.22 23.15 -6.67
CA GLN A 200 -3.34 24.45 -7.34
C GLN A 200 -2.87 24.40 -8.80
N GLN A 201 -1.78 23.68 -9.08
CA GLN A 201 -1.29 23.49 -10.45
C GLN A 201 -2.22 22.61 -11.29
N ALA A 202 -2.89 21.63 -10.69
CA ALA A 202 -3.79 20.72 -11.38
C ALA A 202 -5.17 21.35 -11.67
N GLU A 203 -5.63 22.27 -10.83
CA GLU A 203 -6.99 22.83 -10.88
C GLU A 203 -7.41 23.43 -12.24
N PRO A 204 -6.55 24.19 -12.96
CA PRO A 204 -6.90 24.72 -14.28
C PRO A 204 -7.23 23.64 -15.33
N TYR A 205 -6.80 22.40 -15.10
CA TYR A 205 -7.03 21.27 -16.01
C TYR A 205 -8.24 20.42 -15.60
N ARG A 206 -8.98 20.80 -14.56
CA ARG A 206 -10.19 20.09 -14.11
C ARG A 206 -11.22 19.97 -15.23
N GLU A 207 -11.56 21.08 -15.86
CA GLU A 207 -12.58 21.15 -16.92
C GLU A 207 -12.26 20.19 -18.09
N ARG A 208 -10.97 19.99 -18.40
CA ARG A 208 -10.54 19.09 -19.46
C ARG A 208 -10.93 17.64 -19.22
N ILE A 209 -11.05 17.22 -17.96
CA ILE A 209 -11.41 15.83 -17.60
C ILE A 209 -12.86 15.70 -17.11
N GLU A 210 -13.57 16.80 -16.89
CA GLU A 210 -14.94 16.77 -16.33
C GLU A 210 -15.92 15.98 -17.18
N HIS A 211 -15.72 15.93 -18.49
CA HIS A 211 -16.55 15.13 -19.38
C HIS A 211 -16.47 13.62 -19.06
N LEU A 212 -15.36 13.14 -18.49
CA LEU A 212 -15.17 11.72 -18.11
C LEU A 212 -15.87 11.36 -16.79
N PHE A 213 -16.14 12.35 -15.94
CA PHE A 213 -16.54 12.13 -14.55
C PHE A 213 -17.90 12.78 -14.23
N HIS A 214 -18.60 12.25 -13.23
CA HIS A 214 -19.73 12.95 -12.62
C HIS A 214 -19.19 14.10 -11.75
N PRO A 215 -19.46 15.38 -12.09
CA PRO A 215 -18.81 16.53 -11.43
C PRO A 215 -19.04 16.57 -9.92
N GLU A 216 -20.23 16.22 -9.46
CA GLU A 216 -20.56 16.20 -8.02
C GLU A 216 -19.70 15.20 -7.24
N VAL A 217 -19.47 14.01 -7.81
CA VAL A 217 -18.66 12.97 -7.17
C VAL A 217 -17.18 13.36 -7.22
N LEU A 218 -16.72 13.92 -8.34
CA LEU A 218 -15.36 14.43 -8.48
C LEU A 218 -15.08 15.55 -7.47
N ASN A 219 -15.98 16.53 -7.33
CA ASN A 219 -15.82 17.66 -6.42
C ASN A 219 -15.87 17.24 -4.95
N LYS A 220 -16.60 16.17 -4.62
CA LYS A 220 -16.58 15.58 -3.28
C LYS A 220 -15.27 14.87 -2.97
N LEU A 221 -14.70 14.16 -3.93
CA LEU A 221 -13.45 13.41 -3.76
C LEU A 221 -12.22 14.32 -3.79
N LEU A 222 -12.23 15.31 -4.67
CA LEU A 222 -11.15 16.25 -4.90
C LEU A 222 -11.73 17.67 -4.93
N PRO A 223 -12.02 18.25 -3.75
CA PRO A 223 -12.51 19.62 -3.67
C PRO A 223 -11.45 20.62 -4.15
N ALA A 224 -11.87 21.88 -4.30
CA ALA A 224 -10.99 22.98 -4.67
C ALA A 224 -9.74 23.05 -3.77
N PRO A 225 -8.58 23.52 -4.28
CA PRO A 225 -7.29 23.42 -3.58
C PRO A 225 -7.24 24.08 -2.19
N ASN A 226 -8.07 25.11 -1.98
CA ASN A 226 -8.22 25.83 -0.71
C ASN A 226 -8.99 25.04 0.36
N LEU A 227 -9.72 23.99 -0.03
CA LEU A 227 -10.45 23.12 0.88
C LEU A 227 -9.67 21.84 1.18
N PRO A 228 -9.68 21.36 2.43
CA PRO A 228 -9.01 20.11 2.78
C PRO A 228 -9.75 18.92 2.16
N VAL A 229 -8.98 17.97 1.64
CA VAL A 229 -9.50 16.67 1.23
C VAL A 229 -9.80 15.86 2.48
N GLN A 230 -11.05 15.40 2.60
CA GLN A 230 -11.49 14.54 3.67
C GLN A 230 -11.18 13.08 3.31
N SER A 231 -10.40 12.38 4.14
CA SER A 231 -10.21 10.94 4.02
C SER A 231 -10.52 10.25 5.34
N SER A 232 -11.32 9.19 5.29
CA SER A 232 -11.63 8.35 6.45
C SER A 232 -10.50 7.35 6.79
N LYS A 233 -9.46 7.30 5.95
CA LYS A 233 -8.30 6.42 6.08
C LYS A 233 -7.03 7.23 6.35
N ASP A 234 -5.89 6.54 6.42
CA ASP A 234 -4.60 7.20 6.65
C ASP A 234 -4.14 8.08 5.47
N ALA A 235 -3.21 9.00 5.75
CA ALA A 235 -2.67 9.99 4.81
C ALA A 235 -1.88 9.42 3.62
N ILE A 236 -1.65 8.11 3.56
CA ILE A 236 -0.92 7.46 2.47
C ILE A 236 -1.91 6.68 1.61
N VAL A 237 -2.48 5.60 2.17
CA VAL A 237 -3.36 4.67 1.48
C VAL A 237 -4.69 5.33 1.15
N GLY A 238 -5.24 6.11 2.10
CA GLY A 238 -6.56 6.73 2.00
C GLY A 238 -6.72 7.77 0.91
N VAL A 239 -5.61 8.33 0.43
CA VAL A 239 -5.59 9.42 -0.55
C VAL A 239 -4.85 9.04 -1.83
N SER A 240 -4.29 7.83 -1.91
CA SER A 240 -3.52 7.38 -3.08
C SER A 240 -4.36 7.39 -4.36
N GLY A 241 -5.62 6.93 -4.31
CA GLY A 241 -6.54 7.01 -5.45
C GLY A 241 -6.85 8.46 -5.88
N ILE A 242 -6.93 9.39 -4.93
CA ILE A 242 -7.17 10.82 -5.21
C ILE A 242 -5.93 11.45 -5.85
N LYS A 243 -4.73 11.07 -5.41
CA LYS A 243 -3.47 11.49 -6.06
C LYS A 243 -3.35 11.00 -7.49
N ALA A 244 -3.89 9.82 -7.80
CA ALA A 244 -3.96 9.34 -9.18
C ALA A 244 -4.87 10.23 -10.04
N LEU A 245 -6.02 10.68 -9.51
CA LEU A 245 -6.88 11.64 -10.21
C LEU A 245 -6.17 12.99 -10.43
N LEU A 246 -5.43 13.49 -9.43
CA LEU A 246 -4.59 14.68 -9.59
C LEU A 246 -3.52 14.49 -10.68
N GLY A 247 -2.89 13.32 -10.72
CA GLY A 247 -1.96 12.96 -11.79
C GLY A 247 -2.61 12.99 -13.17
N LEU A 248 -3.84 12.47 -13.28
CA LEU A 248 -4.62 12.52 -14.52
C LEU A 248 -4.93 13.97 -14.96
N MET A 249 -5.29 14.85 -14.02
CA MET A 249 -5.50 16.28 -14.30
C MET A 249 -4.21 16.96 -14.80
N LEU A 250 -3.06 16.66 -14.19
CA LEU A 250 -1.80 17.22 -14.66
C LEU A 250 -1.40 16.68 -16.02
N TRP A 251 -1.66 15.39 -16.27
CA TRP A 251 -1.39 14.75 -17.56
C TRP A 251 -2.28 15.31 -18.68
N SER A 252 -3.52 15.70 -18.38
CA SER A 252 -4.44 16.28 -19.38
C SER A 252 -4.00 17.65 -19.91
N LYS A 253 -2.99 18.28 -19.29
CA LYS A 253 -2.34 19.48 -19.80
C LYS A 253 -1.85 19.33 -21.25
N ASP A 254 -1.28 18.17 -21.58
CA ASP A 254 -0.60 17.94 -22.87
C ASP A 254 -1.26 16.85 -23.71
N ASN A 255 -2.35 16.23 -23.23
CA ASN A 255 -2.91 14.99 -23.82
C ASN A 255 -4.43 15.05 -24.06
N PHE A 256 -5.06 16.22 -23.91
CA PHE A 256 -6.45 16.53 -24.27
C PHE A 256 -6.52 17.89 -24.96
#